data_AF-A0A7V8YSD2-F1
#
_entry.id   AF-A0A7V8YSD2-F1
#
_cell.length_a   1.000
_cell.length_b   1.000
_cell.length_c   1.000
_cell.angle_alpha   90.00
_cell.angle_beta   90.00
_cell.angle_gamma   90.00
#
_symmetry.space_group_name_H-M   'P 1'
#
loop_
_entity.id
_entity.type
_entity.pdbx_description
1 polymer ?
#
loop_
_entity_poly.entity_id
_entity_poly.type
_entity_poly.pdbx_seq_one_letter_code
_entity_poly.pdbx_strand_id
1 'polypeptide(L)' 'MIEDGLAELHTHLGGSVASDILWSLAHEQGIALPVKDFWEFDALVTVSDPRGVENLDALDRI' A
#
# COMPACT_ATOMS: atom_id res chain seq x y z
N MET A 1 21.98 -11.79 -11.38
CA MET A 1 22.93 -11.65 -10.26
C MET A 1 22.89 -10.19 -9.88
N ILE A 2 22.39 -9.84 -8.70
CA ILE A 2 22.50 -8.46 -8.20
C ILE A 2 23.98 -8.28 -7.86
N GLU A 3 24.69 -7.46 -8.64
CA GLU A 3 26.06 -7.04 -8.33
C GLU A 3 26.01 -6.20 -7.06
N ASP A 4 26.72 -6.67 -6.03
CA ASP A 4 26.78 -6.16 -4.66
C ASP A 4 25.47 -6.22 -3.85
N GLY A 5 25.48 -7.04 -2.80
CA GLY A 5 24.33 -7.26 -1.92
C GLY A 5 23.95 -6.01 -1.15
N LEU A 6 22.96 -5.28 -1.63
CA LEU A 6 22.32 -4.17 -0.92
C LEU A 6 21.40 -4.71 0.18
N ALA A 7 21.23 -3.93 1.25
CA ALA A 7 20.30 -4.23 2.34
C ALA A 7 19.17 -3.20 2.40
N GLU A 8 17.94 -3.67 2.58
CA GLU A 8 16.80 -2.82 2.93
C GLU A 8 16.90 -2.45 4.42
N LEU A 9 17.08 -1.17 4.72
CA LEU A 9 17.27 -0.69 6.10
C LEU A 9 15.95 -0.32 6.78
N HIS A 10 14.92 0.00 6.00
CA HIS A 10 13.64 0.47 6.50
C HIS A 10 12.54 0.18 5.50
N THR A 11 11.50 -0.54 5.93
CA THR A 11 10.33 -0.86 5.13
C THR A 11 9.08 -0.77 5.99
N HIS A 12 7.96 -0.36 5.40
CA HIS A 12 6.69 -0.28 6.09
C HIS A 12 5.89 -1.55 5.84
N LEU A 13 5.87 -2.47 6.79
CA LEU A 13 5.17 -3.76 6.63
C LEU A 13 3.72 -3.59 6.14
N GLY A 14 2.97 -2.63 6.71
CA GLY A 14 1.58 -2.38 6.31
C GLY A 14 1.42 -1.84 4.88
N GLY A 15 2.41 -1.09 4.37
CA GLY A 15 2.44 -0.60 2.99
C GLY A 15 3.05 -1.60 1.99
N SER A 16 3.63 -2.69 2.48
CA SER A 16 4.26 -3.74 1.67
C SER A 16 3.36 -4.97 1.47
N VAL A 17 2.10 -4.90 1.89
CA VAL A 17 1.11 -5.99 1.67
C VAL A 17 0.43 -5.79 0.32
N ALA A 18 0.34 -6.86 -0.47
CA ALA A 18 -0.37 -6.82 -1.75
C ALA A 18 -1.88 -6.54 -1.55
N SER A 19 -2.47 -5.78 -2.48
CA SER A 19 -3.85 -5.30 -2.39
C SER A 19 -4.88 -6.44 -2.40
N ASP A 20 -4.60 -7.55 -3.09
CA ASP A 20 -5.43 -8.76 -3.11
C ASP A 20 -5.51 -9.46 -1.74
N ILE A 21 -4.40 -9.45 -0.99
CA ILE A 21 -4.37 -9.95 0.39
C ILE A 21 -5.20 -9.04 1.31
N LEU A 22 -5.00 -7.72 1.24
CA LEU A 22 -5.76 -6.75 2.03
C LEU A 22 -7.27 -6.83 1.75
N TRP A 23 -7.64 -6.97 0.48
CA TRP A 23 -9.02 -7.16 0.04
C TRP A 23 -9.64 -8.42 0.63
N SER A 24 -8.93 -9.55 0.54
CA SER A 24 -9.41 -10.83 1.07
C SER A 24 -9.61 -10.77 2.58
N LEU A 25 -8.64 -10.20 3.31
CA LEU A 25 -8.73 -10.01 4.77
C LEU A 25 -9.92 -9.12 5.15
N ALA A 26 -10.15 -8.02 4.44
CA ALA A 26 -11.29 -7.14 4.73
C ALA A 26 -12.63 -7.88 4.65
N HIS A 27 -12.80 -8.73 3.63
CA HIS A 27 -14.02 -9.53 3.46
C HIS A 27 -14.13 -10.66 4.49
N GLU A 28 -13.04 -11.36 4.76
CA GLU A 28 -13.00 -12.42 5.79
C GLU A 28 -13.34 -11.89 7.19
N GLN A 29 -12.90 -10.67 7.50
CA GLN A 29 -13.16 -10.03 8.79
C GLN A 29 -14.48 -9.23 8.83
N GLY A 30 -15.22 -9.16 7.72
CA GLY A 30 -16.47 -8.40 7.64
C GLY A 30 -16.30 -6.88 7.78
N ILE A 31 -15.13 -6.36 7.39
CA ILE A 31 -14.84 -4.92 7.41
C ILE A 31 -15.57 -4.25 6.25
N ALA A 32 -16.37 -3.23 6.56
CA ALA A 32 -17.04 -2.43 5.54
C ALA A 32 -16.02 -1.58 4.78
N LEU A 33 -15.97 -1.74 3.45
CA LEU A 33 -15.11 -0.94 2.58
C LEU A 33 -15.90 0.25 1.99
N PRO A 34 -15.23 1.39 1.74
CA PRO A 34 -15.85 2.57 1.13
C PRO A 34 -16.12 2.40 -0.37
N VAL A 35 -15.64 1.30 -0.97
CA VAL A 35 -15.77 0.93 -2.38
C VAL A 35 -16.26 -0.51 -2.50
N LYS A 36 -16.82 -0.88 -3.66
CA LYS A 36 -17.42 -2.21 -3.88
C LYS A 36 -16.65 -3.08 -4.88
N ASP A 37 -15.84 -2.46 -5.72
CA ASP A 37 -15.03 -3.15 -6.72
C ASP A 37 -13.58 -3.28 -6.27
N PHE A 38 -12.94 -4.40 -6.66
CA PHE A 38 -11.56 -4.67 -6.30
C PHE A 38 -10.59 -3.63 -6.88
N TRP A 39 -10.79 -3.16 -8.11
CA TRP A 39 -9.89 -2.20 -8.74
C TRP A 39 -10.03 -0.81 -8.15
N GLU A 40 -11.24 -0.44 -7.72
CA GLU A 40 -11.46 0.78 -6.93
C GLU A 40 -10.74 0.68 -5.57
N PHE A 41 -10.72 -0.50 -4.95
CA PHE A 41 -9.97 -0.74 -3.72
C PHE A 41 -8.47 -0.72 -3.92
N ASP A 42 -7.97 -1.37 -4.97
CA ASP A 42 -6.56 -1.37 -5.34
C ASP A 42 -6.05 0.06 -5.52
N ALA A 43 -6.79 0.89 -6.26
CA ALA A 43 -6.48 2.31 -6.42
C ALA A 43 -6.54 3.09 -5.09
N LEU A 44 -7.49 2.74 -4.20
CA LEU A 44 -7.64 3.39 -2.88
C LEU A 44 -6.45 3.12 -1.95
N VAL A 45 -5.92 1.89 -1.94
CA VAL A 45 -4.84 1.49 -1.02
C VAL A 45 -3.44 1.63 -1.62
N THR A 46 -3.36 1.85 -2.93
CA THR A 46 -2.09 2.04 -3.64
C THR A 46 -1.72 3.51 -3.68
N VAL A 47 -0.55 3.83 -3.11
CA VAL A 47 0.07 5.15 -3.27
C VAL A 47 0.39 5.36 -4.75
N SER A 48 -0.40 6.20 -5.41
CA SER A 48 -0.47 6.31 -6.87
C SER A 48 -0.05 7.68 -7.41
N ASP A 49 0.40 8.61 -6.56
CA ASP A 49 0.92 9.91 -7.03
C ASP A 49 2.28 9.71 -7.75
N PRO A 50 2.37 9.98 -9.07
CA PRO A 50 3.61 9.82 -9.84
C PRO A 50 4.74 10.74 -9.37
N ARG A 51 4.42 11.80 -8.63
CA ARG A 51 5.40 12.74 -8.07
C ARG A 51 6.05 12.20 -6.80
N GLY A 52 5.49 11.14 -6.22
CA GLY A 52 5.81 10.68 -4.89
C GLY A 52 5.39 11.69 -3.82
N VAL A 53 5.27 11.23 -2.59
CA VAL A 53 5.35 12.10 -1.42
C VAL A 53 6.81 12.09 -0.97
N GLU A 54 7.40 13.28 -0.82
CA GLU A 54 8.83 13.43 -0.52
C GLU A 54 9.22 12.72 0.78
N ASN A 55 8.30 12.65 1.76
CA ASN A 55 8.44 11.96 3.03
C ASN A 55 7.07 11.77 3.72
N LEU A 56 7.05 11.13 4.88
CA LEU A 56 5.83 10.89 5.68
C LEU A 56 5.20 12.20 6.19
N ASP A 57 6.00 13.21 6.54
CA ASP A 57 5.48 14.54 6.95
C ASP A 57 4.72 15.24 5.82
N ALA A 58 5.07 14.95 4.56
CA ALA A 58 4.37 15.44 3.38
C ALA A 58 3.08 14.66 3.11
N LEU A 59 3.03 13.37 3.48
CA LEU A 59 1.83 12.56 3.40
C LEU A 59 0.79 12.93 4.46
N ASP A 60 1.21 13.21 5.70
CA ASP A 60 0.33 13.53 6.84
C ASP A 60 -0.41 14.89 6.72
N ARG A 61 -0.08 15.73 5.73
CA ARG A 61 -0.69 17.06 5.52
C ARG A 61 -1.83 17.08 4.49
N ILE A 62 -2.15 15.94 3.90
CA ILE A 62 -3.19 15.76 2.88
C ILE A 62 -4.42 15.12 3.54
#